data_AF-A0A7W0V567-F1
#
_entry.id   AF-A0A7W0V567-F1
#
_cell.length_a   1.000
_cell.length_b   1.000
_cell.length_c   1.000
_cell.angle_alpha   90.00
_cell.angle_beta   90.00
_cell.angle_gamma   90.00
#
_symmetry.space_group_name_H-M   'P 1'
#
loop_
_entity.id
_entity.type
_entity.pdbx_description
1 polymer ?
#
loop_
_entity_poly.entity_id
_entity_poly.type
_entity_poly.pdbx_seq_one_letter_code
_entity_poly.pdbx_strand_id
1 'polypeptide(L)'
;MTLGPLPIAREDPASWRTAAGGLFVAAVIVGIAIIVGGSTARMLNPIGAVLWVASGVLLALSVPAARRPALGWVVAIVSGVLLGAVVRPAGVVEAAVAFAIAGAAIAIVAGDRSGGWAFLAPAIYLPVHLLIGIGRAMLRNGGVRTDPPPTAAIVPLVMLLAAAAAGALAAMVVRRTRLFGFASD
;
A
#
# COMPACT_ATOMS: atom_id res chain seq x y z
N MET A 1 12.72 -31.41 -11.50
CA MET A 1 12.10 -30.36 -12.31
C MET A 1 12.37 -29.03 -11.64
N THR A 2 13.44 -28.34 -12.05
CA THR A 2 13.71 -26.96 -11.65
C THR A 2 12.80 -26.07 -12.49
N LEU A 3 11.78 -25.48 -11.87
CA LEU A 3 11.06 -24.37 -12.49
C LEU A 3 12.12 -23.29 -12.77
N GLY A 4 12.41 -23.04 -14.05
CA GLY A 4 13.28 -21.93 -14.44
C GLY A 4 12.74 -20.63 -13.83
N PRO A 5 13.60 -19.65 -13.53
CA PRO A 5 13.14 -18.37 -12.99
C PRO A 5 12.13 -17.81 -13.99
N LEU A 6 10.85 -17.80 -13.59
CA LEU A 6 9.82 -17.15 -14.38
C LEU A 6 10.30 -15.71 -14.57
N PRO A 7 10.44 -15.22 -15.82
CA PRO A 7 10.83 -13.85 -16.10
C PRO A 7 9.65 -12.94 -15.75
N ILE A 8 9.30 -12.87 -14.46
CA ILE A 8 8.28 -11.97 -13.94
C ILE A 8 8.97 -10.62 -13.80
N ALA A 9 8.84 -9.82 -14.87
CA ALA A 9 8.58 -8.38 -14.82
C ALA A 9 9.63 -7.43 -14.21
N ARG A 10 10.78 -7.91 -13.72
CA ARG A 10 11.84 -7.01 -13.21
C ARG A 10 12.51 -6.17 -14.31
N GLU A 11 12.40 -6.59 -15.57
CA GLU A 11 13.02 -5.90 -16.70
C GLU A 11 12.11 -4.82 -17.32
N ASP A 12 10.80 -4.86 -17.08
CA ASP A 12 9.89 -3.82 -17.55
C ASP A 12 9.76 -2.70 -16.49
N PRO A 13 10.30 -1.49 -16.74
CA PRO A 13 10.19 -0.37 -15.81
C PRO A 13 8.75 0.10 -15.58
N ALA A 14 7.78 -0.37 -16.37
CA ALA A 14 6.36 -0.06 -16.22
C ALA A 14 5.60 -1.06 -15.33
N SER A 15 6.16 -2.24 -15.02
CA SER A 15 5.43 -3.32 -14.34
C SER A 15 4.89 -2.93 -12.96
N TRP A 16 5.71 -2.26 -12.14
CA TRP A 16 5.29 -1.75 -10.82
C TRP A 16 4.23 -0.64 -10.93
N ARG A 17 4.20 0.12 -12.03
CA ARG A 17 3.17 1.14 -12.26
C ARG A 17 1.84 0.49 -12.57
N THR A 18 1.83 -0.60 -13.33
CA THR A 18 0.63 -1.41 -13.58
C THR A 18 0.10 -1.99 -12.27
N ALA A 19 0.97 -2.54 -11.42
CA ALA A 19 0.58 -3.03 -10.09
C ALA A 19 0.01 -1.91 -9.20
N ALA A 20 0.64 -0.73 -9.18
CA ALA A 20 0.10 0.44 -8.49
C ALA A 20 -1.27 0.85 -9.06
N GLY A 21 -1.42 0.85 -10.39
CA GLY A 21 -2.70 1.10 -11.07
C GLY A 21 -3.79 0.12 -10.63
N GLY A 22 -3.46 -1.15 -10.45
CA GLY A 22 -4.37 -2.16 -9.89
C GLY A 22 -4.81 -1.85 -8.46
N LEU A 23 -3.93 -1.31 -7.60
CA LEU A 23 -4.32 -0.81 -6.28
C LEU A 23 -5.30 0.36 -6.36
N PHE A 24 -5.11 1.30 -7.29
CA PHE A 24 -6.05 2.40 -7.51
C PHE A 24 -7.42 1.90 -7.98
N VAL A 25 -7.47 0.96 -8.91
CA VAL A 25 -8.73 0.35 -9.35
C VAL A 25 -9.41 -0.38 -8.20
N ALA A 26 -8.66 -1.13 -7.39
CA ALA A 26 -9.18 -1.79 -6.19
C ALA A 26 -9.77 -0.78 -5.20
N ALA A 27 -9.08 0.34 -4.96
CA ALA A 27 -9.55 1.43 -4.10
C ALA A 27 -10.87 2.03 -4.57
N VAL A 28 -11.01 2.26 -5.88
CA VAL A 28 -12.25 2.76 -6.48
C VAL A 28 -13.39 1.74 -6.31
N ILE A 29 -13.14 0.45 -6.57
CA ILE A 29 -14.14 -0.62 -6.40
C ILE A 29 -14.64 -0.67 -4.95
N VAL A 30 -13.72 -0.63 -3.97
CA VAL A 30 -14.08 -0.61 -2.55
C VAL A 30 -14.85 0.66 -2.18
N GLY A 31 -14.45 1.83 -2.70
CA GLY A 31 -15.17 3.08 -2.48
C GLY A 31 -16.61 3.03 -3.01
N ILE A 32 -16.80 2.50 -4.23
CA ILE A 32 -18.13 2.29 -4.82
C ILE A 32 -18.95 1.31 -3.97
N ALA A 33 -18.34 0.22 -3.49
CA ALA A 33 -19.01 -0.75 -2.62
C ALA A 33 -19.55 -0.10 -1.34
N ILE A 34 -18.78 0.81 -0.73
CA ILE A 34 -19.18 1.55 0.47
C ILE A 34 -20.34 2.50 0.18
N ILE A 35 -20.32 3.21 -0.95
CA ILE A 35 -21.36 4.19 -1.32
C ILE A 35 -22.70 3.49 -1.62
N VAL A 36 -22.67 2.40 -2.38
CA VAL A 36 -23.90 1.71 -2.82
C VAL A 36 -24.51 0.87 -1.71
N GLY A 37 -23.69 0.22 -0.88
CA GLY A 37 -24.15 -0.65 0.20
C GLY A 37 -24.88 -1.92 -0.28
N GLY A 38 -25.55 -2.61 0.65
CA GLY A 38 -26.50 -3.69 0.35
C GLY A 38 -25.92 -4.95 -0.32
N SER A 39 -26.67 -5.52 -1.28
CA SER A 39 -26.24 -6.69 -2.06
C SER A 39 -25.06 -6.39 -2.98
N THR A 40 -25.03 -5.19 -3.58
CA THR A 40 -23.94 -4.75 -4.46
C THR A 40 -22.60 -4.70 -3.71
N ALA A 41 -22.58 -4.16 -2.49
CA ALA A 41 -21.39 -4.14 -1.65
C ALA A 41 -20.85 -5.55 -1.36
N ARG A 42 -21.75 -6.52 -1.12
CA ARG A 42 -21.38 -7.93 -0.87
C ARG A 42 -20.69 -8.58 -2.08
N MET A 43 -21.02 -8.15 -3.30
CA MET A 43 -20.38 -8.63 -4.52
C MET A 43 -19.07 -7.89 -4.82
N LEU A 44 -19.02 -6.57 -4.64
CA LEU A 44 -17.85 -5.76 -4.97
C LEU A 44 -16.70 -5.92 -3.97
N ASN A 45 -16.99 -6.11 -2.68
CA ASN A 45 -15.96 -6.21 -1.64
C ASN A 45 -14.95 -7.35 -1.88
N PRO A 46 -15.37 -8.60 -2.19
CA PRO A 46 -14.43 -9.67 -2.53
C PRO A 46 -13.57 -9.35 -3.75
N ILE A 47 -14.15 -8.74 -4.79
CA ILE A 47 -13.44 -8.36 -6.03
C ILE A 47 -12.36 -7.32 -5.71
N GLY A 48 -12.73 -6.26 -4.99
CA GLY A 48 -11.81 -5.22 -4.54
C GLY A 48 -10.69 -5.78 -3.67
N ALA A 49 -11.01 -6.69 -2.73
CA ALA A 49 -10.03 -7.32 -1.86
C ALA A 49 -9.03 -8.19 -2.63
N VAL A 50 -9.50 -9.06 -3.52
CA VAL A 50 -8.65 -9.92 -4.36
C VAL A 50 -7.75 -9.05 -5.25
N LEU A 51 -8.31 -8.03 -5.88
CA LEU A 51 -7.54 -7.13 -6.75
C LEU A 51 -6.47 -6.37 -5.96
N TRP A 52 -6.80 -5.90 -4.74
CA TRP A 52 -5.85 -5.22 -3.86
C TRP A 52 -4.69 -6.14 -3.48
N VAL A 53 -4.98 -7.36 -3.04
CA VAL A 53 -3.95 -8.33 -2.63
C VAL A 53 -3.10 -8.74 -3.83
N ALA A 54 -3.72 -9.10 -4.96
CA ALA A 54 -2.99 -9.49 -6.16
C ALA A 54 -2.07 -8.36 -6.65
N SER A 55 -2.57 -7.12 -6.65
CA SER A 55 -1.82 -5.93 -7.03
C SER A 55 -0.70 -5.61 -6.03
N GLY A 56 -0.95 -5.80 -4.73
CA GLY A 56 0.08 -5.67 -3.68
C GLY A 56 1.21 -6.70 -3.82
N VAL A 57 0.87 -7.96 -4.13
CA VAL A 57 1.86 -9.02 -4.40
C VAL A 57 2.64 -8.71 -5.68
N LEU A 58 1.96 -8.35 -6.77
CA LEU A 58 2.64 -7.97 -8.01
C LEU A 58 3.55 -6.76 -7.79
N LEU A 59 3.12 -5.76 -7.02
CA LEU A 59 3.92 -4.61 -6.64
C LEU A 59 5.17 -5.04 -5.88
N ALA A 60 5.03 -5.86 -4.85
CA ALA A 60 6.13 -6.41 -4.06
C ALA A 60 7.20 -7.11 -4.92
N LEU A 61 6.78 -7.79 -5.98
CA LEU A 61 7.66 -8.52 -6.89
C LEU A 61 8.26 -7.63 -7.98
N SER A 62 7.60 -6.53 -8.34
CA SER A 62 7.96 -5.66 -9.48
C SER A 62 8.63 -4.34 -9.10
N VAL A 63 8.59 -3.92 -7.82
CA VAL A 63 9.23 -2.68 -7.39
C VAL A 63 10.73 -2.70 -7.75
N PRO A 64 11.27 -1.60 -8.34
CA PRO A 64 12.68 -1.52 -8.70
C PRO A 64 13.59 -1.76 -7.49
N ALA A 65 14.77 -2.33 -7.73
CA ALA A 65 15.74 -2.59 -6.67
C ALA A 65 16.12 -1.29 -5.95
N ALA A 66 15.87 -1.24 -4.64
CA ALA A 66 16.30 -0.14 -3.78
C ALA A 66 17.74 -0.35 -3.28
N ARG A 67 18.38 0.69 -2.75
CA ARG A 67 19.76 0.60 -2.22
C ARG A 67 19.86 -0.30 -0.98
N ARG A 68 18.84 -0.31 -0.13
CA ARG A 68 18.78 -1.03 1.15
C ARG A 68 17.46 -1.81 1.24
N PRO A 69 17.24 -2.83 0.38
CA PRO A 69 15.94 -3.46 0.24
C PRO A 69 15.47 -4.15 1.53
N ALA A 70 16.38 -4.73 2.31
CA ALA A 70 16.04 -5.36 3.59
C ALA A 70 15.46 -4.35 4.60
N LEU A 71 16.10 -3.18 4.76
CA LEU A 71 15.57 -2.12 5.64
C LEU A 71 14.26 -1.54 5.10
N GLY A 72 14.15 -1.39 3.77
CA GLY A 72 12.91 -0.97 3.12
C GLY A 72 11.74 -1.90 3.46
N TRP A 73 11.96 -3.22 3.40
CA TRP A 73 10.96 -4.22 3.77
C TRP A 73 10.58 -4.16 5.25
N VAL A 74 11.57 -4.04 6.13
CA VAL A 74 11.32 -3.90 7.58
C VAL A 74 10.43 -2.68 7.84
N VAL A 75 10.78 -1.52 7.28
CA VAL A 75 9.98 -0.29 7.47
C VAL A 75 8.60 -0.43 6.83
N ALA A 76 8.47 -1.06 5.65
CA ALA A 76 7.18 -1.26 5.00
C ALA A 76 6.24 -2.15 5.83
N ILE A 77 6.76 -3.26 6.36
CA ILE A 77 6.00 -4.19 7.22
C ILE A 77 5.61 -3.50 8.53
N VAL A 78 6.58 -2.89 9.22
CA VAL A 78 6.31 -2.19 10.49
C VAL A 78 5.29 -1.06 10.30
N SER A 79 5.45 -0.26 9.25
CA SER A 79 4.50 0.81 8.93
C SER A 79 3.12 0.24 8.62
N GLY A 80 3.02 -0.77 7.76
CA GLY A 80 1.74 -1.41 7.43
C GLY A 80 1.03 -1.98 8.66
N VAL A 81 1.78 -2.59 9.58
CA VAL A 81 1.24 -3.11 10.85
C VAL A 81 0.76 -1.99 11.78
N LEU A 82 1.59 -0.97 12.01
CA LEU A 82 1.23 0.17 12.84
C LEU A 82 0.01 0.91 12.29
N LEU A 83 -0.01 1.16 10.98
CA LEU A 83 -1.14 1.80 10.31
C LEU A 83 -2.40 0.94 10.44
N GLY A 84 -2.31 -0.38 10.23
CA GLY A 84 -3.43 -1.30 10.38
C GLY A 84 -4.02 -1.33 11.78
N ALA A 85 -3.18 -1.13 12.81
CA ALA A 85 -3.58 -1.10 14.20
C ALA A 85 -4.15 0.25 14.68
N VAL A 86 -3.61 1.36 14.15
CA VAL A 86 -3.88 2.72 14.67
C VAL A 86 -4.86 3.49 13.81
N VAL A 87 -4.69 3.48 12.48
CA VAL A 87 -5.45 4.36 11.58
C VAL A 87 -6.88 3.88 11.47
N ARG A 88 -7.81 4.78 11.80
CA ARG A 88 -9.24 4.50 11.73
C ARG A 88 -9.77 4.76 10.31
N PRO A 89 -10.66 3.91 9.77
CA PRO A 89 -11.26 4.10 8.45
C PRO A 89 -12.07 5.40 8.27
N ALA A 90 -12.38 6.12 9.35
CA ALA A 90 -13.17 7.35 9.31
C ALA A 90 -12.32 8.64 9.22
N GLY A 91 -11.02 8.57 9.52
CA GLY A 91 -10.14 9.73 9.62
C GLY A 91 -9.41 10.00 8.32
N VAL A 92 -10.03 10.74 7.38
CA VAL A 92 -9.40 11.05 6.07
C VAL A 92 -8.07 11.79 6.23
N VAL A 93 -8.03 12.80 7.10
CA VAL A 93 -6.81 13.59 7.36
C VAL A 93 -5.75 12.75 8.06
N GLU A 94 -6.15 11.95 9.06
CA GLU A 94 -5.25 11.04 9.78
C GLU A 94 -4.61 10.03 8.82
N ALA A 95 -5.42 9.42 7.94
CA ALA A 95 -4.93 8.52 6.91
C ALA A 95 -3.98 9.25 5.95
N ALA A 96 -4.36 10.42 5.44
CA ALA A 96 -3.49 11.18 4.52
C ALA A 96 -2.10 11.45 5.15
N VAL A 97 -2.06 11.96 6.37
CA VAL A 97 -0.81 12.27 7.06
C VAL A 97 -0.01 11.00 7.36
N ALA A 98 -0.65 9.97 7.92
CA ALA A 98 0.05 8.76 8.33
C ALA A 98 0.62 7.99 7.13
N PHE A 99 -0.13 7.88 6.03
CA PHE A 99 0.35 7.24 4.80
C PHE A 99 1.38 8.06 4.04
N ALA A 100 1.31 9.40 4.08
CA ALA A 100 2.38 10.25 3.56
C ALA A 100 3.69 10.02 4.32
N ILE A 101 3.65 10.03 5.66
CA ILE A 101 4.82 9.78 6.50
C ILE A 101 5.40 8.38 6.24
N ALA A 102 4.56 7.34 6.24
CA ALA A 102 4.98 5.97 5.96
C ALA A 102 5.60 5.83 4.57
N GLY A 103 4.94 6.38 3.53
CA GLY A 103 5.44 6.34 2.16
C GLY A 103 6.80 7.01 2.01
N ALA A 104 6.98 8.19 2.60
CA ALA A 104 8.27 8.89 2.62
C ALA A 104 9.33 8.09 3.39
N ALA A 105 9.01 7.58 4.57
CA ALA A 105 9.94 6.81 5.41
C ALA A 105 10.44 5.56 4.68
N ILE A 106 9.54 4.79 4.05
CA ILE A 106 9.91 3.61 3.27
C ILE A 106 10.85 4.00 2.13
N ALA A 107 10.50 5.03 1.34
CA ALA A 107 11.31 5.46 0.20
C ALA A 107 12.71 5.93 0.64
N ILE A 108 12.81 6.71 1.71
CA ILE A 108 14.09 7.21 2.24
C ILE A 108 14.95 6.06 2.79
N VAL A 109 14.38 5.20 3.64
CA VAL A 109 15.14 4.14 4.31
C VAL A 109 15.58 3.06 3.32
N ALA A 110 14.71 2.69 2.37
CA ALA A 110 15.08 1.79 1.29
C ALA A 110 16.14 2.41 0.36
N GLY A 111 16.24 3.74 0.32
CA GLY A 111 16.99 4.45 -0.71
C GLY A 111 16.36 4.23 -2.09
N ASP A 112 15.04 4.22 -2.14
CA ASP A 112 14.27 4.06 -3.37
C ASP A 112 14.30 5.35 -4.20
N ARG A 113 14.65 5.21 -5.47
CA ARG A 113 14.68 6.31 -6.44
C ARG A 113 13.48 6.32 -7.35
N SER A 114 12.64 5.31 -7.34
CA SER A 114 11.44 5.23 -8.18
C SER A 114 10.23 5.88 -7.51
N GLY A 115 10.16 5.82 -6.17
CA GLY A 115 8.96 6.15 -5.39
C GLY A 115 7.97 4.98 -5.30
N GLY A 116 8.21 3.89 -6.05
CA GLY A 116 7.34 2.72 -6.08
C GLY A 116 7.24 1.99 -4.74
N TRP A 117 8.30 2.04 -3.93
CA TRP A 117 8.31 1.40 -2.61
C TRP A 117 7.29 2.01 -1.64
N ALA A 118 6.92 3.27 -1.82
CA ALA A 118 5.95 3.94 -0.96
C ALA A 118 4.56 3.29 -1.00
N PHE A 119 4.20 2.66 -2.12
CA PHE A 119 2.93 1.94 -2.27
C PHE A 119 2.86 0.65 -1.44
N LEU A 120 3.99 0.17 -0.90
CA LEU A 120 3.98 -1.00 -0.01
C LEU A 120 3.23 -0.72 1.30
N ALA A 121 3.23 0.52 1.81
CA ALA A 121 2.45 0.88 2.99
C ALA A 121 0.94 0.61 2.81
N PRO A 122 0.24 1.20 1.82
CA PRO A 122 -1.17 0.90 1.58
C PRO A 122 -1.41 -0.56 1.12
N ALA A 123 -0.46 -1.17 0.39
CA ALA A 123 -0.59 -2.57 -0.02
C ALA A 123 -0.63 -3.53 1.19
N ILE A 124 0.23 -3.31 2.19
CA ILE A 124 0.30 -4.13 3.41
C ILE A 124 -0.79 -3.78 4.41
N TYR A 125 -1.19 -2.49 4.49
CA TYR A 125 -2.19 -2.02 5.43
C TYR A 125 -3.50 -2.82 5.35
N LEU A 126 -4.07 -3.01 4.16
CA LEU A 126 -5.41 -3.58 4.03
C LEU A 126 -5.47 -5.03 4.55
N PRO A 127 -4.58 -5.96 4.15
CA PRO A 127 -4.52 -7.28 4.75
C PRO A 127 -4.37 -7.26 6.27
N VAL A 128 -3.49 -6.41 6.81
CA VAL A 128 -3.27 -6.34 8.25
C VAL A 128 -4.49 -5.80 8.99
N HIS A 129 -5.12 -4.74 8.47
CA HIS A 129 -6.31 -4.14 9.04
C HIS A 129 -7.48 -5.15 9.09
N LEU A 130 -7.66 -5.95 8.04
CA LEU A 130 -8.66 -7.02 8.01
C LEU A 130 -8.37 -8.11 9.03
N LEU A 131 -7.12 -8.57 9.13
CA LEU A 131 -6.72 -9.57 10.12
C LEU A 131 -6.96 -9.10 11.56
N ILE A 132 -6.62 -7.84 11.86
CA ILE A 132 -6.88 -7.22 13.17
C ILE A 132 -8.39 -7.12 13.42
N GLY A 133 -9.17 -6.73 12.42
CA GLY A 133 -10.64 -6.63 12.51
C GLY A 133 -11.28 -7.98 12.81
N ILE A 134 -10.89 -9.03 12.09
CA ILE A 134 -11.35 -10.41 12.29
C ILE A 134 -10.95 -10.91 13.68
N GLY A 135 -9.68 -10.75 14.06
CA GLY A 135 -9.20 -11.18 15.37
C GLY A 135 -9.95 -10.49 16.52
N ARG A 136 -10.21 -9.18 16.40
CA ARG A 136 -11.01 -8.43 17.39
C ARG A 136 -12.46 -8.89 17.46
N ALA A 137 -13.07 -9.24 16.32
CA ALA A 137 -14.43 -9.76 16.27
C ALA A 137 -14.54 -11.13 16.96
N MET A 138 -13.59 -12.03 16.68
CA MET A 138 -13.49 -13.35 17.32
C MET A 138 -13.32 -13.23 18.84
N LEU A 139 -12.43 -12.34 19.31
CA LEU A 139 -12.20 -12.14 20.75
C LEU A 139 -13.41 -11.55 21.50
N ARG A 140 -14.31 -10.86 20.78
CA ARG A 140 -15.48 -10.19 21.37
C ARG A 140 -16.79 -10.95 21.16
N ASN A 141 -16.74 -12.13 20.54
CA ASN A 141 -17.94 -12.89 20.10
C ASN A 141 -18.95 -12.01 19.34
N GLY A 142 -18.44 -11.01 18.61
CA GLY A 142 -19.26 -10.01 17.92
C GLY A 142 -19.10 -10.10 16.41
N GLY A 143 -20.10 -9.60 15.67
CA GLY A 143 -19.98 -9.44 14.22
C GLY A 143 -18.95 -8.39 13.83
N VAL A 144 -18.26 -8.59 12.70
CA VAL A 144 -17.50 -7.52 12.06
C VAL A 144 -18.51 -6.45 11.62
N ARG A 145 -18.34 -5.20 12.06
CA ARG A 145 -19.18 -4.09 11.61
C ARG A 145 -19.01 -3.93 10.09
N THR A 146 -20.09 -4.14 9.34
CA THR A 146 -20.08 -4.10 7.87
C THR A 146 -20.49 -2.75 7.28
N ASP A 147 -20.89 -1.81 8.14
CA ASP A 147 -21.42 -0.50 7.71
C ASP A 147 -20.42 0.60 8.06
N PRO A 148 -19.42 0.86 7.19
CA PRO A 148 -18.49 1.94 7.38
C PRO A 148 -19.17 3.30 7.15
N PRO A 149 -18.69 4.38 7.78
CA PRO A 149 -19.21 5.73 7.51
C PRO A 149 -18.95 6.12 6.04
N PRO A 150 -19.77 7.00 5.43
CA PRO A 150 -19.60 7.40 4.03
C PRO A 150 -18.21 7.96 3.71
N THR A 151 -17.57 8.62 4.68
CA THR A 151 -16.20 9.15 4.54
C THR A 151 -15.16 8.05 4.30
N ALA A 152 -15.42 6.81 4.72
CA ALA A 152 -14.51 5.69 4.49
C ALA A 152 -14.41 5.31 3.00
N ALA A 153 -15.37 5.69 2.16
CA ALA A 153 -15.36 5.39 0.73
C ALA A 153 -14.13 5.96 0.01
N ILE A 154 -13.66 7.12 0.43
CA ILE A 154 -12.52 7.80 -0.21
C ILE A 154 -11.18 7.48 0.45
N VAL A 155 -11.19 6.91 1.65
CA VAL A 155 -9.97 6.67 2.44
C VAL A 155 -8.96 5.78 1.71
N PRO A 156 -9.34 4.67 1.04
CA PRO A 156 -8.42 3.86 0.26
C PRO A 156 -7.70 4.62 -0.86
N LEU A 157 -8.39 5.58 -1.49
CA LEU A 157 -7.78 6.41 -2.52
C LEU A 157 -6.83 7.44 -1.91
N VAL A 158 -7.24 8.07 -0.81
CA VAL A 158 -6.43 9.06 -0.08
C VAL A 158 -5.12 8.47 0.43
N MET A 159 -5.14 7.26 1.00
CA MET A 159 -3.92 6.58 1.45
C MET A 159 -2.95 6.31 0.30
N LEU A 160 -3.45 5.88 -0.88
CA LEU A 160 -2.62 5.64 -2.06
C LEU A 160 -2.02 6.94 -2.59
N LEU A 161 -2.83 7.99 -2.73
CA LEU A 161 -2.38 9.29 -3.22
C LEU A 161 -1.37 9.95 -2.29
N ALA A 162 -1.61 9.90 -0.98
CA ALA A 162 -0.71 10.46 0.02
C ALA A 162 0.65 9.73 0.04
N ALA A 163 0.64 8.40 0.05
CA ALA A 163 1.86 7.59 -0.02
C ALA A 163 2.61 7.84 -1.34
N ALA A 164 1.89 7.92 -2.48
CA ALA A 164 2.47 8.19 -3.78
C ALA A 164 3.16 9.56 -3.83
N ALA A 165 2.48 10.62 -3.39
CA ALA A 165 2.99 11.98 -3.40
C ALA A 165 4.23 12.12 -2.52
N ALA A 166 4.15 11.64 -1.28
CA ALA A 166 5.27 11.70 -0.33
C ALA A 166 6.45 10.80 -0.76
N GLY A 167 6.17 9.61 -1.30
CA GLY A 167 7.16 8.71 -1.86
C GLY A 167 7.89 9.30 -3.07
N ALA A 168 7.17 9.97 -3.97
CA ALA A 168 7.77 10.66 -5.11
C ALA A 168 8.67 11.83 -4.67
N LEU A 169 8.24 12.60 -3.67
CA LEU A 169 9.04 13.68 -3.05
C LEU A 169 10.31 13.12 -2.39
N ALA A 170 10.18 12.07 -1.59
CA ALA A 170 11.31 11.36 -0.97
C ALA A 170 12.29 10.83 -2.02
N ALA A 171 11.79 10.20 -3.09
CA ALA A 171 12.61 9.69 -4.18
C ALA A 171 13.39 10.82 -4.90
N MET A 172 12.80 12.01 -5.04
CA MET A 172 13.52 13.19 -5.57
C MET A 172 14.70 13.58 -4.67
N VAL A 173 14.52 13.58 -3.35
CA VAL A 173 15.58 13.88 -2.39
C VAL A 173 16.69 12.83 -2.44
N VAL A 174 16.33 11.53 -2.47
CA VAL A 174 17.28 10.41 -2.58
C VAL A 174 18.07 10.44 -3.89
N ARG A 175 17.46 10.89 -5.00
CA ARG A 175 18.16 11.09 -6.27
C ARG A 175 19.17 12.23 -6.19
N ARG A 176 18.82 13.35 -5.54
CA ARG A 176 19.69 14.52 -5.40
C ARG A 176 20.90 14.28 -4.51
N THR A 177 20.76 13.59 -3.39
CA THR A 177 21.88 13.31 -2.47
C THR A 177 23.00 12.49 -3.14
N ARG A 178 22.71 11.72 -4.19
CA ARG A 178 23.73 11.04 -4.98
C ARG A 178 24.51 11.97 -5.92
N LEU A 179 23.89 13.06 -6.40
CA LEU A 179 24.53 13.99 -7.32
C LEU A 179 25.51 14.93 -6.61
N PHE A 180 25.26 15.20 -5.32
CA PHE A 180 26.08 16.12 -4.51
C PHE A 180 26.98 15.40 -3.48
N GLY A 181 26.79 14.10 -3.26
CA GLY A 181 27.54 13.30 -2.30
C GLY A 181 28.63 12.46 -2.96
N PHE A 182 29.87 12.90 -2.78
CA PHE A 182 31.15 12.17 -2.84
C PHE A 182 31.07 10.69 -3.23
N ALA A 183 31.57 10.38 -4.42
CA ALA A 183 32.05 9.05 -4.76
C ALA A 183 33.21 8.70 -3.80
N SER A 184 32.89 7.99 -2.73
CA SER A 184 33.85 7.20 -1.98
C SER A 184 33.30 5.77 -1.97
N ASP A 185 33.41 5.12 -3.11
CA ASP A 185 33.50 3.66 -3.19
C ASP A 185 34.99 3.30 -3.18
#